data_AF-A0A1W9JY89-F1
#
_entry.id   AF-A0A1W9JY89-F1
#
_cell.length_a   1.000
_cell.length_b   1.000
_cell.length_c   1.000
_cell.angle_alpha   90.00
_cell.angle_beta   90.00
_cell.angle_gamma   90.00
#
_symmetry.space_group_name_H-M   'P 1'
#
loop_
_entity.id
_entity.type
_entity.pdbx_description
1 polymer ?
#
loop_
_entity_poly.entity_id
_entity_poly.type
_entity_poly.pdbx_seq_one_letter_code
_entity_poly.pdbx_strand_id
1 'polypeptide(L)'
;MSVINMFAQRGPGKARAWGDDSKEMRLTWFTQCLYACLDKTPRGSKFAFPFGIGCGLAGGSWDSYFAILKTWSEDFRVGKVVLYHLTSGRAN
;
A
#
# COMPACT_ATOMS: atom_id res chain seq x y z
N MET A 1 2.54 18.70 2.40
CA MET A 1 2.56 17.24 2.15
C MET A 1 1.75 16.60 3.25
N SER A 2 0.76 15.78 2.91
CA SER A 2 -0.08 15.10 3.89
C SER A 2 0.39 13.65 4.03
N VAL A 3 0.33 13.12 5.25
CA VAL A 3 0.61 11.71 5.53
C VAL A 3 -0.72 11.00 5.72
N ILE A 4 -0.93 9.90 4.99
CA ILE A 4 -2.13 9.06 5.11
C ILE A 4 -1.69 7.73 5.70
N ASN A 5 -2.32 7.35 6.82
CA ASN A 5 -2.10 6.04 7.43
C ASN A 5 -3.13 5.04 6.89
N MET A 6 -2.66 3.93 6.33
CA MET A 6 -3.51 2.88 5.76
C MET A 6 -3.57 1.69 6.72
N PHE A 7 -4.73 1.49 7.37
CA PHE A 7 -4.94 0.38 8.30
C PHE A 7 -5.35 -0.90 7.55
N ALA A 8 -4.40 -1.51 6.84
CA ALA A 8 -4.60 -2.71 6.02
C ALA A 8 -4.17 -4.03 6.71
N GLN A 9 -4.21 -4.08 8.04
CA GLN A 9 -3.89 -5.27 8.84
C GLN A 9 -4.53 -5.16 10.23
N ARG A 10 -4.86 -6.30 10.88
CA ARG A 10 -5.33 -6.31 12.28
C ARG A 10 -4.15 -6.24 13.25
N GLY A 11 -3.10 -7.01 12.98
CA GLY A 11 -1.91 -7.10 13.83
C GLY A 11 -0.60 -6.83 13.09
N PRO A 12 0.47 -6.48 13.82
CA PRO A 12 1.79 -6.28 13.25
C PRO A 12 2.43 -7.60 12.78
N GLY A 13 3.42 -7.49 11.89
CA GLY A 13 4.14 -8.63 11.34
C GLY A 13 3.31 -9.41 10.32
N LYS A 14 3.68 -10.67 10.10
CA LYS A 14 3.02 -11.54 9.12
C LYS A 14 1.54 -11.76 9.47
N ALA A 15 0.70 -11.85 8.45
CA ALA A 15 -0.67 -12.31 8.59
C ALA A 15 -0.71 -13.60 9.43
N ARG A 16 -1.37 -13.52 10.59
CA ARG A 16 -1.62 -14.68 11.45
C ARG A 16 -3.03 -15.14 11.12
N ALA A 17 -3.25 -16.44 11.00
CA ALA A 17 -4.58 -17.01 10.76
C ALA A 17 -5.52 -16.88 11.99
N TRP A 18 -5.53 -15.71 12.62
CA TRP A 18 -6.38 -15.32 13.73
C TRP A 18 -7.49 -14.45 13.18
N GLY A 19 -8.71 -14.98 13.14
CA GLY A 19 -9.86 -14.27 12.58
C GLY A 19 -9.73 -14.04 11.08
N ASP A 20 -10.00 -12.80 10.65
CA ASP A 20 -10.02 -12.39 9.25
C ASP A 20 -8.67 -11.82 8.73
N ASP A 21 -7.60 -11.85 9.53
CA ASP A 21 -6.30 -11.24 9.18
C ASP A 21 -5.44 -12.13 8.27
N SER A 22 -5.98 -12.51 7.11
CA SER A 22 -5.28 -13.29 6.08
C SER A 22 -4.50 -12.39 5.11
N LYS A 23 -3.58 -12.96 4.33
CA LYS A 23 -2.84 -12.21 3.30
C LYS A 23 -3.79 -11.60 2.27
N GLU A 24 -4.80 -12.36 1.88
CA GLU A 24 -5.83 -11.98 0.91
C GLU A 24 -6.65 -10.82 1.46
N MET A 25 -7.09 -10.91 2.71
CA MET A 25 -7.84 -9.85 3.37
C MET A 25 -7.03 -8.56 3.53
N ARG A 26 -5.74 -8.65 3.82
CA ARG A 26 -4.85 -7.47 3.84
C ARG A 26 -4.76 -6.78 2.48
N LEU A 27 -4.71 -7.54 1.38
CA LEU A 27 -4.77 -6.96 0.03
C LEU A 27 -6.12 -6.28 -0.22
N THR A 28 -7.22 -6.90 0.21
CA THR A 28 -8.57 -6.30 0.12
C THR A 28 -8.63 -4.98 0.89
N TRP A 29 -8.16 -4.94 2.14
CA TRP A 29 -8.15 -3.72 2.94
C TRP A 29 -7.21 -2.65 2.39
N PHE A 30 -6.07 -3.05 1.83
CA PHE A 30 -5.16 -2.14 1.16
C PHE A 30 -5.86 -1.46 -0.03
N THR A 31 -6.55 -2.22 -0.88
CA THR A 31 -7.36 -1.68 -2.00
C THR A 31 -8.45 -0.74 -1.49
N GLN A 32 -9.17 -1.10 -0.43
CA GLN A 32 -10.19 -0.23 0.16
C GLN A 32 -9.59 1.09 0.67
N CYS A 33 -8.40 1.05 1.29
CA CYS A 33 -7.69 2.25 1.71
C CYS A 33 -7.30 3.13 0.52
N LEU A 34 -6.87 2.54 -0.61
CA LEU A 34 -6.57 3.30 -1.84
C LEU A 34 -7.81 4.00 -2.40
N TYR A 35 -8.97 3.33 -2.37
CA TYR A 35 -10.23 3.94 -2.82
C TYR A 35 -10.65 5.08 -1.90
N ALA A 36 -10.53 4.88 -0.58
CA ALA A 36 -10.79 5.94 0.39
C ALA A 36 -9.85 7.16 0.21
N CYS A 37 -8.62 6.96 -0.30
CA CYS A 37 -7.73 8.09 -0.62
C CYS A 37 -8.29 9.00 -1.70
N LEU A 38 -9.09 8.48 -2.65
CA LEU A 38 -9.69 9.28 -3.72
C LEU A 38 -10.70 10.30 -3.16
N ASP A 39 -11.47 9.91 -2.15
CA ASP A 39 -12.44 10.79 -1.49
C ASP A 39 -11.78 11.79 -0.54
N LYS A 40 -10.57 11.49 -0.07
CA LYS A 40 -9.83 12.28 0.92
C LYS A 40 -8.78 13.20 0.31
N THR A 41 -8.58 13.16 -1.02
CA THR A 41 -7.55 13.96 -1.69
C THR A 41 -8.11 14.67 -2.92
N PRO A 42 -7.58 15.85 -3.28
CA PRO A 42 -7.98 16.52 -4.52
C PRO A 42 -7.73 15.64 -5.75
N ARG A 43 -8.62 15.76 -6.75
CA ARG A 43 -8.43 15.10 -8.05
C ARG A 43 -7.07 15.48 -8.65
N GLY A 44 -6.36 14.50 -9.20
CA GLY A 44 -5.01 14.71 -9.77
C GLY A 44 -3.89 14.79 -8.72
N SER A 45 -4.17 14.43 -7.46
CA SER A 45 -3.15 14.31 -6.42
C SER A 45 -2.04 13.33 -6.82
N LYS A 46 -0.83 13.62 -6.33
CA LYS A 46 0.34 12.76 -6.47
C LYS A 46 0.49 11.94 -5.20
N PHE A 47 0.71 10.65 -5.34
CA PHE A 47 0.85 9.70 -4.24
C PHE A 47 2.27 9.14 -4.19
N ALA A 48 2.76 8.93 -2.98
CA ALA A 48 4.08 8.38 -2.71
C ALA A 48 3.93 7.15 -1.82
N PHE A 49 4.50 6.01 -2.22
CA PHE A 49 4.51 4.78 -1.42
C PHE A 49 5.95 4.27 -1.28
N PRO A 50 6.26 3.56 -0.18
CA PRO A 50 7.47 2.74 -0.12
C PRO A 50 7.43 1.65 -1.19
N PHE A 51 8.55 1.44 -1.88
CA PHE A 51 8.74 0.22 -2.67
C PHE A 51 8.73 -0.99 -1.72
N GLY A 52 7.99 -2.04 -2.07
CA GLY A 52 7.81 -3.18 -1.19
C GLY A 52 6.80 -2.95 -0.05
N ILE A 53 5.87 -1.98 -0.18
CA ILE A 53 4.78 -1.84 0.80
C ILE A 53 4.02 -3.17 0.98
N GLY A 54 3.64 -3.49 2.22
CA GLY A 54 2.99 -4.77 2.55
C GLY A 54 3.90 -6.00 2.45
N CYS A 55 5.18 -5.84 2.09
CA CYS A 55 6.18 -6.91 2.02
C CYS A 55 7.09 -6.92 3.27
N GLY A 56 8.16 -7.72 3.24
CA GLY A 56 9.11 -7.84 4.35
C GLY A 56 8.47 -8.44 5.60
N LEU A 57 8.38 -7.65 6.68
CA LEU A 57 7.80 -8.10 7.97
C LEU A 57 6.33 -8.52 7.85
N ALA A 58 5.56 -7.89 6.95
CA ALA A 58 4.16 -8.23 6.73
C ALA A 58 3.98 -9.53 5.90
N GLY A 59 5.01 -9.99 5.18
CA GLY A 59 5.01 -11.26 4.46
C GLY A 59 4.10 -11.33 3.22
N GLY A 60 3.72 -10.18 2.66
CA GLY A 60 3.02 -10.09 1.38
C GLY A 60 3.91 -10.32 0.15
N SER A 61 3.29 -10.34 -1.03
CA SER A 61 3.96 -10.47 -2.33
C SER A 61 3.99 -9.12 -3.04
N TRP A 62 5.17 -8.64 -3.41
CA TRP A 62 5.30 -7.34 -4.07
C TRP A 62 4.52 -7.27 -5.39
N ASP A 63 4.53 -8.36 -6.17
CA ASP A 63 3.80 -8.42 -7.44
C ASP A 63 2.30 -8.15 -7.25
N SER A 64 1.71 -8.66 -6.16
CA SER A 64 0.29 -8.44 -5.84
C SER A 64 0.01 -6.97 -5.47
N TYR A 65 0.84 -6.37 -4.60
CA TYR A 65 0.67 -4.96 -4.21
C TYR A 65 0.94 -4.01 -5.37
N PHE A 66 1.95 -4.31 -6.19
CA PHE A 66 2.29 -3.53 -7.36
C PHE A 66 1.17 -3.58 -8.41
N ALA A 67 0.60 -4.76 -8.68
CA ALA A 67 -0.54 -4.89 -9.57
C ALA A 67 -1.73 -4.03 -9.11
N ILE A 68 -2.07 -4.08 -7.81
CA ILE A 68 -3.14 -3.24 -7.23
C ILE A 68 -2.83 -1.75 -7.42
N LEU A 69 -1.62 -1.30 -7.07
CA LEU A 69 -1.23 0.11 -7.21
C LEU A 69 -1.29 0.58 -8.66
N LYS A 70 -0.82 -0.26 -9.60
CA LYS A 70 -0.84 0.03 -11.03
C LYS A 70 -2.27 0.16 -11.53
N THR A 71 -3.11 -0.86 -11.33
CA THR A 71 -4.52 -0.87 -11.75
C THR A 71 -5.28 0.32 -11.14
N TRP A 72 -5.17 0.54 -9.83
CA TRP A 72 -5.80 1.68 -9.17
C TRP A 72 -5.36 3.02 -9.77
N SER A 73 -4.05 3.20 -10.05
CA SER A 73 -3.56 4.45 -10.60
C SER A 73 -4.06 4.72 -12.03
N GLU A 74 -4.22 3.67 -12.83
CA GLU A 74 -4.68 3.72 -14.22
C GLU A 74 -6.19 3.96 -14.29
N ASP A 75 -6.98 3.19 -13.54
CA ASP A 75 -8.45 3.25 -13.55
C ASP A 75 -8.97 4.62 -13.09
N PHE A 76 -8.36 5.18 -12.04
CA PHE A 76 -8.79 6.45 -11.45
C PHE A 76 -8.02 7.66 -11.95
N ARG A 77 -7.05 7.47 -12.86
CA ARG A 77 -6.22 8.53 -13.46
C ARG A 77 -5.67 9.50 -12.42
N VAL A 78 -5.08 8.96 -11.35
CA VAL A 78 -4.40 9.76 -10.33
C VAL A 78 -3.22 10.49 -10.95
N GLY A 79 -2.81 11.64 -10.40
CA GLY A 79 -1.85 12.52 -11.08
C GLY A 79 -0.47 11.90 -11.28
N LYS A 80 0.07 11.25 -10.25
CA LYS A 80 1.32 10.48 -10.32
C LYS A 80 1.42 9.54 -9.13
N VAL A 81 1.88 8.31 -9.33
CA VAL A 81 2.32 7.42 -8.24
C VAL A 81 3.84 7.32 -8.29
N VAL A 82 4.50 7.56 -7.16
CA VAL A 82 5.96 7.44 -7.00
C VAL A 82 6.27 6.37 -5.97
N LEU A 83 7.12 5.43 -6.34
CA LEU A 83 7.60 4.38 -5.44
C LEU A 83 9.01 4.72 -4.98
N TYR A 84 9.19 4.88 -3.67
CA TYR A 84 10.48 5.19 -3.08
C TYR A 84 11.19 3.90 -2.69
N HIS A 85 12.29 3.62 -3.37
CA HIS A 85 13.19 2.53 -3.01
C HIS A 85 14.28 3.07 -2.10
N LEU A 86 14.46 2.46 -0.93
CA LEU A 86 15.62 2.75 -0.10
C LEU A 86 16.83 2.10 -0.77
N THR A 87 17.68 2.89 -1.42
CA THR A 87 19.02 2.41 -1.76
C THR A 87 19.80 2.32 -0.46
N SER A 88 20.41 1.17 -0.22
CA SER A 88 21.08 0.86 1.04
C SER A 88 22.23 1.83 1.31
N GLY A 89 21.95 2.91 2.04
CA GLY A 89 22.94 3.58 2.88
C GLY A 89 22.97 2.82 4.20
N ARG A 90 23.97 1.96 4.38
CA ARG A 90 24.25 1.34 5.69
C ARG A 90 24.34 2.46 6.73
N ALA A 91 23.43 2.48 7.70
CA ALA A 91 23.75 3.05 8.99
C ALA A 91 24.77 2.08 9.61
N ASN A 92 26.03 2.53 9.68
CA ASN A 92 27.09 1.86 10.42
C ASN A 92 26.71 1.73 11.90
#